data_AF-A0A8X8HAG7-F1
#
_entry.id   AF-A0A8X8HAG7-F1
#
_cell.length_a   1.000
_cell.length_b   1.000
_cell.length_c   1.000
_cell.angle_alpha   90.00
_cell.angle_beta   90.00
_cell.angle_gamma   90.00
#
_symmetry.space_group_name_H-M   'P 1'
#
loop_
_entity.id
_entity.type
_entity.pdbx_description
1 polymer ?
#
loop_
_entity_poly.entity_id
_entity_poly.type
_entity_poly.pdbx_seq_one_letter_code
_entity_poly.pdbx_strand_id
1 'polypeptide(L)'
;MAVYARNRAGAPWVDVMRPSGRDFPLQPHFGVNRIANWSPSVTTTITTEGLPITSVGTVSHPTLAATNLAASMRRWRLTSAAVVDSVAEQRSAGWACWRGNAAGLGGWTFVTRLSLTTLQATGMGFFGLYGSTAALATTLTLATVLNCIGIGFQRGTHANWQLVANDGTGAPTLTDMGASFAIATGGVLTLYVAAAPNAAVVWVRLVNEVTGAVFEAEITADLPANTQFLSPRLYLNTGATAAAVAYDCSGLYVETDY
;
A
#
# COMPACT_ATOMS: atom_id res chain seq x y z
N MET A 1 -29.17 -5.34 11.79
CA MET A 1 -27.75 -4.91 11.78
C MET A 1 -27.02 -5.77 12.79
N ALA A 2 -26.00 -6.51 12.37
CA ALA A 2 -25.13 -7.24 13.29
C ALA A 2 -23.85 -6.41 13.49
N VAL A 3 -23.51 -6.15 14.75
CA VAL A 3 -22.21 -5.58 15.15
C VAL A 3 -21.39 -6.74 15.69
N TYR A 4 -20.20 -6.96 15.15
CA TYR A 4 -19.34 -8.06 15.60
C TYR A 4 -17.86 -7.69 15.44
N ALA A 5 -17.01 -8.38 16.20
CA ALA A 5 -15.57 -8.24 16.07
C ALA A 5 -15.05 -9.17 14.96
N ARG A 6 -14.19 -8.66 14.08
CA ARG A 6 -13.49 -9.44 13.05
C ARG A 6 -12.01 -9.11 13.07
N ASN A 7 -11.17 -10.14 13.00
CA ASN A 7 -9.73 -9.94 12.87
C ASN A 7 -9.37 -9.55 11.42
N ARG A 8 -8.61 -8.46 11.24
CA ARG A 8 -7.99 -8.08 9.96
C ARG A 8 -6.55 -7.67 10.24
N ALA A 9 -5.60 -8.43 9.67
CA ALA A 9 -4.17 -8.22 9.91
C ALA A 9 -3.86 -8.24 11.41
N GLY A 10 -4.21 -9.33 12.10
CA GLY A 10 -3.94 -9.53 13.53
C GLY A 10 -4.65 -8.60 14.51
N ALA A 11 -5.28 -7.51 14.04
CA ALA A 11 -5.98 -6.54 14.86
C ALA A 11 -7.49 -6.84 14.91
N PRO A 12 -8.14 -6.74 16.08
CA PRO A 12 -9.60 -6.83 16.19
C PRO A 12 -10.27 -5.53 15.69
N TRP A 13 -11.13 -5.65 14.69
CA TRP A 13 -11.95 -4.56 14.16
C TRP A 13 -13.41 -4.74 14.54
N VAL A 14 -14.10 -3.64 14.85
CA VAL A 14 -15.56 -3.66 14.98
C VAL A 14 -16.16 -3.47 13.59
N ASP A 15 -16.78 -4.50 13.05
CA ASP A 15 -17.37 -4.50 11.71
C ASP A 15 -18.91 -4.45 11.76
N VAL A 16 -19.50 -3.88 10.71
CA VAL A 16 -20.93 -3.96 10.42
C VAL A 16 -21.15 -4.57 9.03
N MET A 17 -22.15 -5.44 8.91
CA MET A 17 -22.58 -6.02 7.64
C MET A 17 -23.74 -5.22 7.04
N ARG A 18 -23.57 -4.73 5.81
CA ARG A 18 -24.67 -4.11 5.03
C ARG A 18 -25.61 -5.19 4.46
N PRO A 19 -26.85 -4.83 4.08
CA PRO A 19 -27.76 -5.74 3.36
C PRO A 19 -27.19 -6.31 2.06
N SER A 20 -26.19 -5.65 1.46
CA SER A 20 -25.46 -6.14 0.29
C SER A 20 -24.49 -7.30 0.58
N GLY A 21 -24.41 -7.77 1.83
CA GLY A 21 -23.47 -8.79 2.27
C GLY A 21 -22.03 -8.30 2.44
N ARG A 22 -21.75 -7.01 2.26
CA ARG A 22 -20.41 -6.42 2.41
C ARG A 22 -20.17 -6.02 3.86
N ASP A 23 -19.08 -6.52 4.42
CA ASP A 23 -18.58 -6.14 5.74
C ASP A 23 -17.61 -4.96 5.66
N PHE A 24 -17.71 -4.03 6.59
CA PHE A 24 -16.80 -2.89 6.69
C PHE A 24 -16.52 -2.54 8.16
N PRO A 25 -15.27 -2.13 8.47
CA PRO A 25 -14.92 -1.65 9.79
C PRO A 25 -15.59 -0.32 10.09
N LEU A 26 -15.99 -0.13 11.35
CA LEU A 26 -16.44 1.15 11.88
C LEU A 26 -15.24 2.07 12.09
N GLN A 27 -15.42 3.32 11.71
CA GLN A 27 -14.39 4.35 11.81
C GLN A 27 -14.26 4.85 13.25
N PRO A 28 -13.05 4.81 13.86
CA PRO A 28 -12.80 5.46 15.14
C PRO A 28 -12.96 6.98 15.07
N HIS A 29 -13.25 7.60 16.20
CA HIS A 29 -13.52 9.03 16.28
C HIS A 29 -12.25 9.86 15.96
N PHE A 30 -12.30 10.65 14.89
CA PHE A 30 -11.14 11.44 14.40
C PHE A 30 -10.62 12.53 15.36
N GLY A 31 -11.41 12.91 16.38
CA GLY A 31 -10.90 13.85 17.40
C GLY A 31 -9.85 13.22 18.32
N VAL A 32 -9.89 11.89 18.50
CA VAL A 32 -8.98 11.16 19.40
C VAL A 32 -7.89 10.42 18.61
N ASN A 33 -8.23 9.84 17.47
CA ASN A 33 -7.26 9.17 16.60
C ASN A 33 -6.74 10.14 15.53
N ARG A 34 -5.48 10.01 15.13
CA ARG A 34 -4.91 10.81 14.04
C ARG A 34 -4.97 10.00 12.76
N ILE A 35 -5.68 10.56 11.79
CA ILE A 35 -5.83 9.95 10.48
C ILE A 35 -5.07 10.75 9.43
N ALA A 36 -4.58 10.02 8.45
CA ALA A 36 -4.15 10.58 7.19
C ALA A 36 -4.73 9.77 6.04
N ASN A 37 -5.26 10.45 5.03
CA ASN A 37 -5.95 9.80 3.93
C ASN A 37 -5.66 10.48 2.59
N TRP A 38 -5.50 9.69 1.55
CA TRP A 38 -5.51 10.12 0.15
C TRP A 38 -6.69 9.48 -0.57
N SER A 39 -7.52 10.31 -1.21
CA SER A 39 -8.74 9.86 -1.86
C SER A 39 -8.91 10.45 -3.26
N PRO A 40 -9.55 9.72 -4.18
CA PRO A 40 -9.76 10.17 -5.55
C PRO A 40 -10.70 11.37 -5.60
N SER A 41 -10.34 12.40 -6.37
CA SER A 41 -11.16 13.57 -6.66
C SER A 41 -11.86 13.44 -8.02
N VAL A 42 -12.65 14.46 -8.38
CA VAL A 42 -13.16 14.69 -9.75
C VAL A 42 -12.35 15.76 -10.49
N THR A 43 -11.39 16.38 -9.82
CA THR A 43 -10.50 17.42 -10.37
C THR A 43 -9.14 16.84 -10.77
N THR A 44 -8.15 17.68 -11.06
CA THR A 44 -6.79 17.26 -11.44
C THR A 44 -5.89 16.88 -10.25
N THR A 45 -6.37 17.04 -9.01
CA THR A 45 -5.60 16.80 -7.78
C THR A 45 -6.21 15.68 -6.96
N ILE A 46 -5.37 14.99 -6.17
CA ILE A 46 -5.81 14.00 -5.18
C ILE A 46 -6.21 14.74 -3.91
N THR A 47 -7.32 14.35 -3.30
CA THR A 47 -7.75 14.92 -2.03
C THR A 47 -6.94 14.31 -0.90
N THR A 48 -6.30 15.15 -0.09
CA THR A 48 -5.45 14.73 1.03
C THR A 48 -5.95 15.29 2.36
N GLU A 49 -5.88 14.47 3.40
CA GLU A 49 -6.11 14.84 4.79
C GLU A 49 -4.94 14.31 5.64
N GLY A 50 -4.44 15.09 6.60
CA GLY A 50 -3.38 14.68 7.53
C GLY A 50 -1.96 14.59 6.94
N LEU A 51 -1.79 14.11 5.69
CA LEU A 51 -0.48 13.96 5.05
C LEU A 51 -0.46 14.49 3.61
N PRO A 52 0.55 15.30 3.24
CA PRO A 52 0.71 15.77 1.88
C PRO A 52 1.07 14.60 0.94
N ILE A 53 0.74 14.75 -0.35
CA ILE A 53 1.15 13.84 -1.42
C ILE A 53 2.06 14.56 -2.40
N THR A 54 3.19 13.94 -2.74
CA THR A 54 4.07 14.33 -3.85
C THR A 54 4.01 13.24 -4.91
N SER A 55 3.75 13.62 -6.16
CA SER A 55 3.64 12.69 -7.28
C SER A 55 4.76 12.93 -8.29
N VAL A 56 5.40 11.86 -8.75
CA VAL A 56 6.26 11.82 -9.94
C VAL A 56 5.51 11.00 -10.99
N GLY A 57 5.21 11.64 -12.13
CA GLY A 57 4.30 11.12 -13.15
C GLY A 57 3.00 11.92 -13.25
N THR A 58 2.14 11.53 -14.18
CA THR A 58 0.87 12.20 -14.45
C THR A 58 -0.24 11.59 -13.62
N VAL A 59 -0.89 12.41 -12.78
CA VAL A 59 -2.11 12.05 -12.08
C VAL A 59 -3.31 12.29 -12.99
N SER A 60 -4.20 11.31 -13.08
CA SER A 60 -5.49 11.42 -13.78
C SER A 60 -6.58 10.71 -12.99
N HIS A 61 -7.85 10.99 -13.30
CA HIS A 61 -9.01 10.34 -12.67
C HIS A 61 -9.85 9.68 -13.77
N PRO A 62 -9.61 8.37 -14.06
CA PRO A 62 -10.36 7.68 -15.10
C PRO A 62 -11.87 7.70 -14.84
N THR A 63 -12.66 7.89 -15.91
CA THR A 63 -14.12 7.79 -15.85
C THR A 63 -14.56 6.42 -15.37
N LEU A 64 -15.61 6.38 -14.56
CA LEU A 64 -16.22 5.13 -14.13
C LEU A 64 -16.81 4.39 -15.33
N ALA A 65 -16.60 3.07 -15.37
CA ALA A 65 -17.22 2.19 -16.34
C ALA A 65 -17.66 0.88 -15.69
N ALA A 66 -18.80 0.35 -16.14
CA ALA A 66 -19.40 -0.88 -15.62
C ALA A 66 -18.85 -2.15 -16.31
N THR A 67 -17.52 -2.24 -16.49
CA THR A 67 -16.87 -3.34 -17.22
C THR A 67 -16.15 -4.33 -16.32
N ASN A 68 -15.59 -3.86 -15.21
CA ASN A 68 -14.95 -4.69 -14.19
C ASN A 68 -14.85 -3.92 -12.85
N LEU A 69 -14.42 -4.60 -11.79
CA LEU A 69 -14.33 -4.01 -10.46
C LEU A 69 -13.44 -2.77 -10.44
N ALA A 70 -12.23 -2.83 -11.00
CA ALA A 70 -11.31 -1.68 -11.05
C ALA A 70 -11.96 -0.47 -11.74
N ALA A 71 -12.59 -0.70 -12.90
CA ALA A 71 -13.25 0.32 -13.70
C ALA A 71 -14.48 0.96 -13.02
N SER A 72 -15.18 0.20 -12.18
CA SER A 72 -16.38 0.62 -11.44
C SER A 72 -16.09 1.43 -10.18
N MET A 73 -14.83 1.47 -9.72
CA MET A 73 -14.43 2.21 -8.52
C MET A 73 -13.90 3.59 -8.87
N ARG A 74 -14.22 4.58 -8.02
CA ARG A 74 -13.52 5.86 -8.01
C ARG A 74 -12.05 5.59 -7.69
N ARG A 75 -11.16 6.15 -8.50
CA ARG A 75 -9.72 5.96 -8.40
C ARG A 75 -8.99 7.12 -9.06
N TRP A 76 -7.76 7.35 -8.61
CA TRP A 76 -6.80 8.09 -9.41
C TRP A 76 -5.86 7.08 -10.07
N ARG A 77 -5.29 7.48 -11.20
CA ARG A 77 -4.24 6.78 -11.92
C ARG A 77 -2.99 7.61 -11.88
N LEU A 78 -1.86 6.98 -11.60
CA LEU A 78 -0.54 7.57 -11.78
C LEU A 78 0.17 6.87 -12.92
N THR A 79 0.62 7.63 -13.90
CA THR A 79 1.31 7.14 -15.10
C THR A 79 2.70 7.74 -15.19
N SER A 80 3.73 6.92 -15.42
CA SER A 80 5.10 7.39 -15.63
C SER A 80 5.28 8.01 -17.02
N ALA A 81 6.42 8.65 -17.26
CA ALA A 81 6.87 8.89 -18.63
C ALA A 81 7.12 7.57 -19.39
N ALA A 82 7.05 7.61 -20.71
CA ALA A 82 7.29 6.46 -21.60
C ALA A 82 8.77 6.40 -22.04
N VAL A 83 9.68 6.41 -21.08
CA VAL A 83 11.14 6.34 -21.29
C VAL A 83 11.71 5.31 -20.31
N VAL A 84 12.90 4.80 -20.61
CA VAL A 84 13.70 3.96 -19.70
C VAL A 84 13.91 4.69 -18.37
N ASP A 85 13.97 3.95 -17.27
CA ASP A 85 14.24 4.46 -15.92
C ASP A 85 13.29 5.60 -15.52
N SER A 86 12.01 5.47 -15.90
CA SER A 86 10.93 6.38 -15.53
C SER A 86 10.06 5.78 -14.43
N VAL A 87 9.43 6.63 -13.63
CA VAL A 87 8.69 6.21 -12.43
C VAL A 87 7.30 6.83 -12.38
N ALA A 88 6.33 6.03 -11.94
CA ALA A 88 5.09 6.45 -11.34
C ALA A 88 5.26 6.31 -9.81
N GLU A 89 5.57 7.39 -9.12
CA GLU A 89 5.78 7.41 -7.66
C GLU A 89 4.83 8.38 -6.97
N GLN A 90 4.21 7.92 -5.89
CA GLN A 90 3.56 8.76 -4.89
C GLN A 90 4.14 8.50 -3.52
N ARG A 91 4.45 9.60 -2.83
CA ARG A 91 5.04 9.60 -1.50
C ARG A 91 4.47 10.72 -0.66
N SER A 92 4.54 10.57 0.66
CA SER A 92 4.39 11.72 1.53
C SER A 92 5.73 12.42 1.75
N ALA A 93 5.70 13.75 1.81
CA ALA A 93 6.83 14.56 2.27
C ALA A 93 6.90 14.64 3.81
N GLY A 94 5.91 14.09 4.52
CA GLY A 94 5.87 14.00 5.97
C GLY A 94 5.96 12.55 6.47
N TRP A 95 6.42 12.40 7.70
CA TRP A 95 6.39 11.13 8.42
C TRP A 95 4.96 10.84 8.90
N ALA A 96 4.55 9.58 8.83
CA ALA A 96 3.18 9.16 9.14
C ALA A 96 3.10 8.38 10.45
N CYS A 97 3.99 7.42 10.65
CA CYS A 97 3.92 6.50 11.77
C CYS A 97 5.30 5.89 12.08
N TRP A 98 5.40 5.16 13.18
CA TRP A 98 6.60 4.42 13.60
C TRP A 98 6.16 3.27 14.50
N ARG A 99 6.98 2.21 14.64
CA ARG A 99 6.57 1.05 15.45
C ARG A 99 6.49 1.35 16.94
N GLY A 100 7.35 2.24 17.43
CA GLY A 100 7.47 2.56 18.86
C GLY A 100 8.61 1.80 19.53
N ASN A 101 9.21 2.40 20.56
CA ASN A 101 10.34 1.83 21.31
C ASN A 101 10.11 1.75 22.83
N ALA A 102 8.90 2.07 23.29
CA ALA A 102 8.49 1.96 24.68
C ALA A 102 6.99 1.66 24.78
N ALA A 103 6.55 1.11 25.91
CA ALA A 103 5.15 0.72 26.12
C ALA A 103 4.19 1.89 25.83
N GLY A 104 3.17 1.63 24.99
CA GLY A 104 2.16 2.63 24.62
C GLY A 104 2.61 3.66 23.58
N LEU A 105 3.83 3.56 23.02
CA LEU A 105 4.28 4.45 21.96
C LEU A 105 4.22 3.78 20.58
N GLY A 106 3.99 4.60 19.55
CA GLY A 106 3.89 4.13 18.17
C GLY A 106 2.57 3.39 17.92
N GLY A 107 2.63 2.39 17.06
CA GLY A 107 1.45 1.66 16.62
C GLY A 107 0.67 2.41 15.54
N TRP A 108 0.11 1.64 14.61
CA TRP A 108 -0.54 2.19 13.43
C TRP A 108 -1.32 1.13 12.67
N THR A 109 -2.28 1.60 11.88
CA THR A 109 -2.87 0.84 10.77
C THR A 109 -2.63 1.58 9.47
N PHE A 110 -2.24 0.85 8.44
CA PHE A 110 -2.16 1.28 7.06
C PHE A 110 -3.11 0.45 6.19
N VAL A 111 -3.90 1.12 5.35
CA VAL A 111 -4.75 0.47 4.36
C VAL A 111 -4.60 1.17 3.03
N THR A 112 -4.40 0.41 1.96
CA THR A 112 -4.48 0.96 0.60
C THR A 112 -5.14 -0.02 -0.36
N ARG A 113 -5.89 0.52 -1.33
CA ARG A 113 -6.49 -0.28 -2.41
C ARG A 113 -5.92 0.14 -3.75
N LEU A 114 -5.26 -0.79 -4.43
CA LEU A 114 -4.53 -0.55 -5.66
C LEU A 114 -4.90 -1.55 -6.78
N SER A 115 -4.65 -1.15 -8.02
CA SER A 115 -4.78 -1.96 -9.22
C SER A 115 -3.64 -1.63 -10.18
N LEU A 116 -3.04 -2.63 -10.82
CA LEU A 116 -2.03 -2.39 -11.85
C LEU A 116 -2.72 -2.12 -13.20
N THR A 117 -2.30 -1.07 -13.89
CA THR A 117 -2.87 -0.67 -15.18
C THR A 117 -1.93 -1.04 -16.32
N THR A 118 -0.65 -0.67 -16.20
CA THR A 118 0.36 -0.96 -17.21
C THR A 118 1.65 -1.40 -16.50
N LEU A 119 2.24 -2.49 -16.97
CA LEU A 119 3.47 -3.07 -16.46
C LEU A 119 4.48 -3.23 -17.57
N GLN A 120 5.77 -3.16 -17.21
CA GLN A 120 6.87 -3.46 -18.12
C GLN A 120 7.58 -4.75 -17.71
N ALA A 121 8.29 -5.35 -18.66
CA ALA A 121 8.90 -6.68 -18.48
C ALA A 121 10.01 -6.68 -17.42
N THR A 122 10.66 -5.54 -17.19
CA THR A 122 11.82 -5.38 -16.29
C THR A 122 11.56 -4.41 -15.13
N GLY A 123 10.34 -3.87 -15.03
CA GLY A 123 9.97 -2.92 -13.97
C GLY A 123 9.79 -3.58 -12.60
N MET A 124 9.67 -2.74 -11.58
CA MET A 124 9.43 -3.15 -10.20
C MET A 124 8.42 -2.25 -9.53
N GLY A 125 7.70 -2.82 -8.58
CA GLY A 125 6.67 -2.14 -7.81
C GLY A 125 6.88 -2.34 -6.32
N PHE A 126 6.58 -1.31 -5.53
CA PHE A 126 6.49 -1.37 -4.08
C PHE A 126 5.34 -0.50 -3.60
N PHE A 127 4.49 -1.05 -2.73
CA PHE A 127 3.32 -0.37 -2.19
C PHE A 127 3.21 -0.68 -0.70
N GLY A 128 3.28 0.36 0.13
CA GLY A 128 3.28 0.20 1.58
C GLY A 128 3.84 1.42 2.30
N LEU A 129 4.60 1.15 3.35
CA LEU A 129 5.27 2.13 4.20
C LEU A 129 6.79 2.02 4.02
N TYR A 130 7.45 3.17 3.93
CA TYR A 130 8.89 3.27 3.65
C TYR A 130 9.57 4.30 4.56
N GLY A 131 10.75 3.98 5.07
CA GLY A 131 11.59 4.82 5.95
C GLY A 131 12.30 5.97 5.24
N SER A 132 11.61 6.65 4.32
CA SER A 132 12.11 7.80 3.57
C SER A 132 10.93 8.67 3.15
N THR A 133 11.09 9.98 3.25
CA THR A 133 10.19 10.98 2.64
C THR A 133 10.73 11.51 1.32
N ALA A 134 11.98 11.18 0.96
CA ALA A 134 12.62 11.61 -0.29
C ALA A 134 12.11 10.82 -1.50
N ALA A 135 12.40 11.31 -2.70
CA ALA A 135 12.19 10.53 -3.92
C ALA A 135 13.09 9.29 -3.92
N LEU A 136 12.56 8.14 -4.33
CA LEU A 136 13.37 6.94 -4.51
C LEU A 136 14.08 6.99 -5.88
N ALA A 137 15.19 6.25 -6.00
CA ALA A 137 15.90 6.15 -7.27
C ALA A 137 14.98 5.59 -8.36
N THR A 138 15.10 6.07 -9.60
CA THR A 138 14.26 5.56 -10.70
C THR A 138 14.61 4.14 -11.14
N THR A 139 15.84 3.74 -10.84
CA THR A 139 16.40 2.40 -11.05
C THR A 139 16.30 1.49 -9.82
N LEU A 140 15.56 1.90 -8.77
CA LEU A 140 15.40 1.14 -7.54
C LEU A 140 14.99 -0.29 -7.86
N THR A 141 15.71 -1.27 -7.33
CA THR A 141 15.34 -2.69 -7.40
C THR A 141 14.66 -3.14 -6.11
N LEU A 142 13.85 -4.19 -6.17
CA LEU A 142 13.20 -4.70 -4.96
C LEU A 142 14.22 -5.18 -3.93
N ALA A 143 15.38 -5.70 -4.36
CA ALA A 143 16.44 -6.19 -3.47
C ALA A 143 17.17 -5.10 -2.66
N THR A 144 16.90 -3.81 -2.94
CA THR A 144 17.54 -2.67 -2.27
C THR A 144 16.56 -1.80 -1.50
N VAL A 145 15.32 -2.28 -1.31
CA VAL A 145 14.28 -1.59 -0.52
C VAL A 145 14.64 -1.75 0.95
N LEU A 146 14.75 -0.62 1.66
CA LEU A 146 15.20 -0.58 3.05
C LEU A 146 14.15 0.05 3.98
N ASN A 147 14.17 -0.32 5.27
CA ASN A 147 13.31 0.25 6.31
C ASN A 147 11.84 0.29 5.87
N CYS A 148 11.28 -0.85 5.49
CA CYS A 148 10.04 -0.90 4.75
C CYS A 148 9.12 -2.04 5.21
N ILE A 149 7.84 -1.87 4.93
CA ILE A 149 6.85 -2.93 5.06
C ILE A 149 5.74 -2.71 4.04
N GLY A 150 5.39 -3.74 3.29
CA GLY A 150 4.35 -3.64 2.27
C GLY A 150 4.34 -4.83 1.32
N ILE A 151 3.88 -4.59 0.10
CA ILE A 151 3.91 -5.58 -0.97
C ILE A 151 4.67 -5.04 -2.17
N GLY A 152 5.30 -5.93 -2.93
CA GLY A 152 6.06 -5.52 -4.09
C GLY A 152 6.35 -6.68 -5.04
N PHE A 153 7.05 -6.37 -6.11
CA PHE A 153 7.54 -7.34 -7.07
C PHE A 153 8.70 -6.79 -7.90
N GLN A 154 9.40 -7.72 -8.53
CA GLN A 154 10.43 -7.46 -9.54
C GLN A 154 10.04 -8.26 -10.78
N ARG A 155 9.69 -7.59 -11.88
CA ARG A 155 9.30 -8.26 -13.13
C ARG A 155 10.52 -8.96 -13.73
N GLY A 156 10.28 -10.14 -14.30
CA GLY A 156 11.33 -11.05 -14.75
C GLY A 156 11.87 -11.98 -13.65
N THR A 157 11.59 -11.70 -12.37
CA THR A 157 11.99 -12.56 -11.23
C THR A 157 10.79 -13.18 -10.54
N HIS A 158 9.77 -12.36 -10.24
CA HIS A 158 8.60 -12.79 -9.47
C HIS A 158 7.39 -12.99 -10.39
N ALA A 159 6.69 -14.11 -10.23
CA ALA A 159 5.40 -14.38 -10.88
C ALA A 159 4.21 -13.85 -10.05
N ASN A 160 4.36 -13.87 -8.72
CA ASN A 160 3.36 -13.45 -7.75
C ASN A 160 3.85 -12.23 -6.95
N TRP A 161 2.91 -11.51 -6.37
CA TRP A 161 3.20 -10.47 -5.39
C TRP A 161 4.00 -11.04 -4.22
N GLN A 162 4.97 -10.27 -3.75
CA GLN A 162 5.78 -10.58 -2.58
C GLN A 162 5.33 -9.68 -1.44
N LEU A 163 5.20 -10.25 -0.26
CA LEU A 163 5.29 -9.49 0.98
C LEU A 163 6.75 -9.07 1.17
N VAL A 164 6.98 -7.80 1.51
CA VAL A 164 8.31 -7.17 1.60
C VAL A 164 8.45 -6.55 2.98
N ALA A 165 9.49 -6.93 3.71
CA ALA A 165 9.87 -6.31 4.99
C ALA A 165 11.38 -6.06 5.01
N ASN A 166 11.82 -4.95 5.61
CA ASN A 166 13.24 -4.74 5.90
C ASN A 166 13.50 -3.82 7.10
N ASP A 167 14.55 -4.11 7.87
CA ASP A 167 14.97 -3.37 9.07
C ASP A 167 15.90 -2.17 8.84
N GLY A 168 16.26 -1.88 7.59
CA GLY A 168 17.20 -0.84 7.21
C GLY A 168 18.58 -1.34 6.83
N THR A 169 18.83 -2.66 6.93
CA THR A 169 20.10 -3.28 6.59
C THR A 169 19.92 -4.51 5.69
N GLY A 170 20.92 -4.80 4.85
CA GLY A 170 20.88 -5.97 3.97
C GLY A 170 19.79 -5.89 2.87
N ALA A 171 19.48 -7.04 2.29
CA ALA A 171 18.39 -7.18 1.33
C ALA A 171 17.07 -7.43 2.08
N PRO A 172 15.92 -6.95 1.58
CA PRO A 172 14.62 -7.19 2.20
C PRO A 172 14.26 -8.67 2.19
N THR A 173 13.62 -9.11 3.27
CA THR A 173 12.94 -10.40 3.33
C THR A 173 11.70 -10.39 2.44
N LEU A 174 11.64 -11.35 1.51
CA LEU A 174 10.53 -11.53 0.57
C LEU A 174 9.77 -12.81 0.89
N THR A 175 8.45 -12.74 0.96
CA THR A 175 7.57 -13.92 1.09
C THR A 175 6.59 -13.97 -0.07
N ASP A 176 6.60 -15.07 -0.83
CA ASP A 176 5.68 -15.29 -1.95
C ASP A 176 4.24 -15.44 -1.44
N MET A 177 3.33 -14.61 -1.97
CA MET A 177 1.92 -14.61 -1.57
C MET A 177 1.10 -15.67 -2.32
N GLY A 178 1.69 -16.35 -3.30
CA GLY A 178 1.11 -17.47 -4.03
C GLY A 178 0.28 -17.09 -5.26
N ALA A 179 -0.14 -18.10 -6.01
CA ALA A 179 -0.77 -17.94 -7.33
C ALA A 179 -2.09 -17.14 -7.32
N SER A 180 -2.82 -17.12 -6.20
CA SER A 180 -4.01 -16.27 -6.04
C SER A 180 -3.70 -14.76 -6.05
N PHE A 181 -2.42 -14.41 -5.96
CA PHE A 181 -1.86 -13.08 -6.02
C PHE A 181 -0.80 -12.99 -7.14
N ALA A 182 -1.11 -13.53 -8.32
CA ALA A 182 -0.29 -13.35 -9.51
C ALA A 182 -0.17 -11.85 -9.89
N ILE A 183 0.99 -11.44 -10.41
CA ILE A 183 1.21 -10.07 -10.87
C ILE A 183 0.53 -9.89 -12.24
N ALA A 184 -0.62 -9.23 -12.23
CA ALA A 184 -1.42 -8.98 -13.42
C ALA A 184 -2.06 -7.58 -13.39
N THR A 185 -2.42 -7.08 -14.57
CA THR A 185 -3.21 -5.85 -14.70
C THR A 185 -4.70 -6.13 -14.47
N GLY A 186 -5.47 -5.10 -14.12
CA GLY A 186 -6.92 -5.20 -13.93
C GLY A 186 -7.38 -5.92 -12.65
N GLY A 187 -6.46 -6.51 -11.88
CA GLY A 187 -6.73 -7.00 -10.53
C GLY A 187 -6.89 -5.86 -9.54
N VAL A 188 -7.66 -6.08 -8.47
CA VAL A 188 -7.85 -5.13 -7.38
C VAL A 188 -7.38 -5.76 -6.09
N LEU A 189 -6.40 -5.13 -5.43
CA LEU A 189 -5.84 -5.59 -4.18
C LEU A 189 -6.09 -4.57 -3.08
N THR A 190 -6.51 -5.04 -1.91
CA THR A 190 -6.54 -4.23 -0.68
C THR A 190 -5.52 -4.77 0.29
N LEU A 191 -4.52 -3.94 0.57
CA LEU A 191 -3.47 -4.20 1.54
C LEU A 191 -3.87 -3.57 2.88
N TYR A 192 -3.78 -4.36 3.94
CA TYR A 192 -3.85 -3.94 5.34
C TYR A 192 -2.52 -4.28 5.99
N VAL A 193 -1.95 -3.33 6.72
CA VAL A 193 -0.76 -3.56 7.54
C VAL A 193 -0.99 -2.90 8.88
N ALA A 194 -0.74 -3.62 9.97
CA ALA A 194 -0.96 -3.09 11.31
C ALA A 194 0.15 -3.49 12.27
N ALA A 195 0.51 -2.57 13.16
CA ALA A 195 1.39 -2.80 14.28
C ALA A 195 0.73 -2.24 15.53
N ALA A 196 0.66 -3.03 16.60
CA ALA A 196 0.29 -2.49 17.91
C ALA A 196 1.44 -1.61 18.46
N PRO A 197 1.16 -0.68 19.39
CA PRO A 197 2.19 0.15 20.00
C PRO A 197 3.35 -0.67 20.58
N ASN A 198 4.58 -0.37 20.15
CA ASN A 198 5.81 -1.05 20.56
C ASN A 198 5.78 -2.59 20.36
N ALA A 199 5.02 -3.06 19.38
CA ALA A 199 4.97 -4.48 19.07
C ALA A 199 6.27 -4.96 18.41
N ALA A 200 6.73 -6.15 18.82
CA ALA A 200 7.80 -6.86 18.14
C ALA A 200 7.36 -7.46 16.79
N VAL A 201 6.06 -7.39 16.48
CA VAL A 201 5.44 -8.01 15.31
C VAL A 201 4.69 -6.97 14.47
N VAL A 202 4.58 -7.24 13.18
CA VAL A 202 3.70 -6.50 12.26
C VAL A 202 2.86 -7.51 11.51
N TRP A 203 1.57 -7.24 11.41
CA TRP A 203 0.64 -8.08 10.66
C TRP A 203 0.36 -7.50 9.30
N VAL A 204 0.33 -8.37 8.29
CA VAL A 204 -0.02 -8.01 6.92
C VAL A 204 -1.16 -8.88 6.44
N ARG A 205 -2.17 -8.25 5.83
CA ARG A 205 -3.25 -8.93 5.13
C ARG A 205 -3.42 -8.33 3.75
N LEU A 206 -3.44 -9.19 2.73
CA LEU A 206 -3.76 -8.80 1.36
C LEU A 206 -5.03 -9.52 0.92
N VAL A 207 -5.97 -8.75 0.38
CA VAL A 207 -7.22 -9.28 -0.18
C VAL A 207 -7.23 -9.03 -1.69
N ASN A 208 -7.41 -10.10 -2.46
CA ASN A 208 -7.74 -9.99 -3.87
C ASN A 208 -9.25 -9.77 -3.98
N GLU A 209 -9.66 -8.53 -4.24
CA GLU A 209 -11.07 -8.12 -4.22
C GLU A 209 -11.86 -8.68 -5.42
N VAL A 210 -11.17 -9.20 -6.44
CA VAL A 210 -11.81 -9.83 -7.61
C VAL A 210 -12.18 -11.28 -7.31
N THR A 211 -11.29 -12.01 -6.62
CA THR A 211 -11.48 -13.45 -6.34
C THR A 211 -11.92 -13.76 -4.92
N GLY A 212 -11.80 -12.79 -4.00
CA GLY A 212 -12.00 -12.98 -2.57
C GLY A 212 -10.84 -13.69 -1.86
N ALA A 213 -9.75 -14.03 -2.55
CA ALA A 213 -8.60 -14.69 -1.94
C ALA A 213 -7.93 -13.79 -0.90
N VAL A 214 -7.45 -14.40 0.20
CA VAL A 214 -6.81 -13.69 1.31
C VAL A 214 -5.45 -14.33 1.60
N PHE A 215 -4.43 -13.49 1.70
CA PHE A 215 -3.15 -13.80 2.32
C PHE A 215 -3.08 -13.04 3.65
N GLU A 216 -2.68 -13.69 4.73
CA GLU A 216 -2.48 -13.06 6.03
C GLU A 216 -1.27 -13.66 6.73
N ALA A 217 -0.39 -12.81 7.24
CA ALA A 217 0.86 -13.23 7.88
C ALA A 217 1.21 -12.31 9.06
N GLU A 218 1.72 -12.93 10.12
CA GLU A 218 2.46 -12.27 11.18
C GLU A 218 3.95 -12.27 10.82
N ILE A 219 4.58 -11.10 10.86
CA ILE A 219 6.01 -10.94 10.60
C ILE A 219 6.69 -10.59 11.91
N THR A 220 7.76 -11.31 12.22
CA THR A 220 8.46 -11.23 13.52
C THR A 220 9.94 -10.85 13.40
N ALA A 221 10.47 -10.74 12.18
CA ALA A 221 11.88 -10.44 11.89
C ALA A 221 12.01 -9.51 10.68
N ASP A 222 13.18 -8.87 10.53
CA ASP A 222 13.50 -7.93 9.44
C ASP A 222 12.43 -6.83 9.27
N LEU A 223 11.89 -6.36 10.39
CA LEU A 223 10.86 -5.34 10.45
C LEU A 223 11.51 -3.96 10.47
N PRO A 224 10.84 -2.92 9.94
CA PRO A 224 11.34 -1.55 10.03
C PRO A 224 11.85 -1.22 11.42
N ALA A 225 13.03 -0.61 11.51
CA ALA A 225 13.64 -0.27 12.78
C ALA A 225 12.63 0.47 13.66
N ASN A 226 12.57 0.11 14.95
CA ASN A 226 11.49 0.55 15.83
C ASN A 226 11.49 2.07 16.08
N THR A 227 12.62 2.75 15.88
CA THR A 227 12.78 4.21 15.93
C THR A 227 12.70 4.89 14.56
N GLN A 228 12.64 4.12 13.46
CA GLN A 228 12.52 4.68 12.12
C GLN A 228 11.06 5.08 11.87
N PHE A 229 10.85 6.35 11.53
CA PHE A 229 9.56 6.81 11.04
C PHE A 229 9.33 6.37 9.59
N LEU A 230 8.09 6.07 9.27
CA LEU A 230 7.66 5.57 7.98
C LEU A 230 6.68 6.55 7.34
N SER A 231 6.69 6.60 6.01
CA SER A 231 5.73 7.36 5.21
C SER A 231 5.11 6.48 4.12
N PRO A 232 3.86 6.76 3.70
CA PRO A 232 3.24 6.07 2.58
C PRO A 232 4.07 6.15 1.30
N ARG A 233 4.20 5.01 0.63
CA ARG A 233 4.90 4.87 -0.65
C ARG A 233 4.12 4.00 -1.60
N LEU A 234 3.80 4.54 -2.78
CA LEU A 234 3.28 3.82 -3.93
C LEU A 234 4.29 4.05 -5.07
N TYR A 235 4.98 3.01 -5.50
CA TYR A 235 6.09 3.12 -6.44
C TYR A 235 5.95 2.06 -7.51
N LEU A 236 6.13 2.46 -8.77
CA LEU A 236 6.20 1.57 -9.93
C LEU A 236 7.13 2.21 -10.96
N ASN A 237 8.09 1.48 -11.51
CA ASN A 237 8.98 2.01 -12.56
C ASN A 237 8.96 1.18 -13.84
N THR A 238 9.55 1.75 -14.89
CA THR A 238 9.62 1.14 -16.23
C THR A 238 10.78 0.15 -16.38
N GLY A 239 11.73 0.16 -15.43
CA GLY A 239 13.01 -0.53 -15.57
C GLY A 239 13.72 -0.12 -16.87
N ALA A 240 14.33 -1.09 -17.53
CA ALA A 240 15.03 -0.88 -18.81
C ALA A 240 14.10 -0.68 -20.03
N THR A 241 12.78 -0.52 -19.83
CA THR A 241 11.80 -0.49 -20.93
C THR A 241 11.36 0.94 -21.25
N ALA A 242 11.47 1.34 -22.52
CA ALA A 242 11.02 2.66 -23.00
C ALA A 242 9.49 2.73 -23.22
N ALA A 243 8.71 2.38 -22.21
CA ALA A 243 7.26 2.42 -22.24
C ALA A 243 6.71 2.68 -20.83
N ALA A 244 5.60 3.43 -20.74
CA ALA A 244 5.08 3.89 -19.45
C ALA A 244 4.55 2.74 -18.60
N VAL A 245 4.68 2.87 -17.28
CA VAL A 245 3.94 2.08 -16.29
C VAL A 245 2.81 2.91 -15.69
N ALA A 246 1.80 2.23 -15.19
CA ALA A 246 0.72 2.89 -14.49
C ALA A 246 0.08 1.98 -13.44
N TYR A 247 -0.34 2.59 -12.34
CA TYR A 247 -1.22 1.96 -11.35
C TYR A 247 -2.38 2.89 -11.03
N ASP A 248 -3.46 2.30 -10.57
CA ASP A 248 -4.63 2.97 -10.05
C ASP A 248 -4.68 2.77 -8.54
N CYS A 249 -5.18 3.77 -7.80
CA CYS A 249 -5.43 3.67 -6.38
C CYS A 249 -6.79 4.29 -6.04
N SER A 250 -7.55 3.58 -5.20
CA SER A 250 -8.91 3.97 -4.78
C SER A 250 -8.96 4.54 -3.36
N GLY A 251 -7.82 4.56 -2.67
CA GLY A 251 -7.72 5.10 -1.33
C GLY A 251 -6.43 4.65 -0.65
N LEU A 252 -5.88 5.53 0.18
CA LEU A 252 -4.79 5.24 1.09
C LEU A 252 -5.12 5.84 2.44
N TYR A 253 -4.99 5.07 3.50
CA TYR A 253 -5.34 5.45 4.85
C TYR A 253 -4.22 5.05 5.80
N VAL A 254 -3.82 5.95 6.68
CA VAL A 254 -2.99 5.69 7.84
C VAL A 254 -3.73 6.19 9.07
N GLU A 255 -3.71 5.40 10.14
CA GLU A 255 -4.22 5.78 11.43
C GLU A 255 -3.20 5.47 12.52
N THR A 256 -2.99 6.43 13.41
CA THR A 256 -2.20 6.29 14.64
C THR A 256 -3.09 6.62 15.84
N ASP A 257 -2.78 5.98 16.97
CA ASP A 257 -3.50 6.22 18.23
C ASP A 257 -3.14 7.59 18.86
N TYR A 258 -2.05 8.22 18.39
CA TYR A 258 -1.52 9.49 18.88
C TYR A 258 -1.07 10.42 17.75
#